data_AF-A0AA86AP74-F1
#
_entry.id   AF-A0AA86AP74-F1
#
_cell.length_a   1.000
_cell.length_b   1.000
_cell.length_c   1.000
_cell.angle_alpha   90.00
_cell.angle_beta   90.00
_cell.angle_gamma   90.00
#
_symmetry.space_group_name_H-M   'P 1'
#
loop_
_entity.id
_entity.type
_entity.pdbx_description
1 polymer ?
#
loop_
_entity_poly.entity_id
_entity_poly.type
_entity_poly.pdbx_seq_one_letter_code
_entity_poly.pdbx_strand_id
1 'polypeptide(L)'
;MNKEAINKARAVYYGLFASLLMFFENKNDLEVIQKTIDILAQNPLDDESKLAFTNMQNLLISGGYTLLKEESDTVFFSPYSAFIPVTASYFLENRDDGKKRLEMVNYVLSSNFRRDTEKFKEMEDHVGFIMLFMQKMIEEELSGNEKSAQLLREVFVNILNPFIDDFVGALYIHEESHFYQELAVIMHSFIALERLYLDVKKPLKEKEDQAPKVYTKEHKKPRKPLTPRPKKNFEEFVL
;
A
#
# COMPACT_ATOMS: atom_id res chain seq x y z
N MET A 1 25.03 7.43 -14.95
CA MET A 1 23.64 6.94 -14.80
C MET A 1 22.70 8.12 -15.00
N ASN A 2 21.70 8.04 -15.89
CA ASN A 2 20.80 9.18 -16.14
C ASN A 2 19.75 9.27 -15.01
N LYS A 3 20.02 10.13 -14.01
CA LYS A 3 19.19 10.31 -12.82
C LYS A 3 17.75 10.74 -13.17
N GLU A 4 17.62 11.62 -14.15
CA GLU A 4 16.31 12.12 -14.60
C GLU A 4 15.44 11.00 -15.19
N ALA A 5 16.02 10.17 -16.07
CA ALA A 5 15.30 9.04 -16.65
C ALA A 5 14.85 8.02 -15.59
N ILE A 6 15.71 7.75 -14.59
CA ILE A 6 15.37 6.85 -13.49
C ILE A 6 14.26 7.44 -12.63
N ASN A 7 14.33 8.74 -12.30
CA ASN A 7 13.27 9.41 -11.56
C ASN A 7 11.95 9.37 -12.31
N LYS A 8 11.94 9.59 -13.64
CA LYS A 8 10.74 9.43 -14.46
C LYS A 8 10.16 8.02 -14.36
N ALA A 9 10.97 6.98 -14.48
CA ALA A 9 10.51 5.60 -14.33
C ALA A 9 9.95 5.34 -12.92
N ARG A 10 10.66 5.77 -11.87
CA ARG A 10 10.22 5.64 -10.46
C ARG A 10 8.85 6.31 -10.24
N ALA A 11 8.64 7.50 -10.79
CA ALA A 11 7.37 8.20 -10.69
C ALA A 11 6.21 7.40 -11.34
N VAL A 12 6.46 6.75 -12.48
CA VAL A 12 5.46 5.89 -13.15
C VAL A 12 5.11 4.67 -12.30
N TYR A 13 6.11 3.99 -11.69
CA TYR A 13 5.86 2.87 -10.76
C TYR A 13 5.04 3.31 -9.55
N TYR A 14 5.44 4.38 -8.86
CA TYR A 14 4.68 4.92 -7.73
C TYR A 14 3.25 5.31 -8.12
N GLY A 15 3.07 5.91 -9.30
CA GLY A 15 1.75 6.27 -9.82
C GLY A 15 0.87 5.07 -10.13
N LEU A 16 1.44 3.97 -10.66
CA LEU A 16 0.71 2.71 -10.83
C LEU A 16 0.28 2.12 -9.48
N PHE A 17 1.17 2.08 -8.49
CA PHE A 17 0.85 1.53 -7.18
C PHE A 17 -0.21 2.35 -6.46
N ALA A 18 -0.07 3.68 -6.46
CA ALA A 18 -1.08 4.61 -5.98
C ALA A 18 -2.44 4.32 -6.64
N SER A 19 -2.42 4.13 -7.96
CA SER A 19 -3.62 3.88 -8.75
C SER A 19 -4.36 2.60 -8.37
N LEU A 20 -3.61 1.53 -8.13
CA LEU A 20 -4.18 0.23 -7.80
C LEU A 20 -4.60 0.11 -6.33
N LEU A 21 -3.97 0.88 -5.44
CA LEU A 21 -4.16 0.77 -3.99
C LEU A 21 -5.16 1.78 -3.41
N MET A 22 -5.36 2.94 -4.03
CA MET A 22 -6.34 3.94 -3.56
C MET A 22 -7.75 3.73 -4.14
N PHE A 23 -7.95 2.61 -4.84
CA PHE A 23 -9.16 2.17 -5.54
C PHE A 23 -10.06 3.30 -6.08
N PHE A 24 -9.91 3.62 -7.36
CA PHE A 24 -10.71 4.66 -7.99
C PHE A 24 -12.12 4.21 -8.33
N GLU A 25 -13.10 5.07 -8.10
CA GLU A 25 -14.53 4.84 -8.40
C GLU A 25 -14.87 4.97 -9.91
N ASN A 26 -13.91 5.22 -10.81
CA ASN A 26 -14.17 5.56 -12.21
C ASN A 26 -13.54 4.57 -13.23
N LYS A 27 -14.33 4.20 -14.24
CA LYS A 27 -13.90 3.34 -15.35
C LYS A 27 -12.78 3.93 -16.20
N ASN A 28 -12.67 5.26 -16.28
CA ASN A 28 -11.58 5.92 -17.02
C ASN A 28 -10.20 5.59 -16.44
N ASP A 29 -10.12 5.21 -15.17
CA ASP A 29 -8.87 4.86 -14.51
C ASP A 29 -8.34 3.49 -14.96
N LEU A 30 -9.22 2.60 -15.44
CA LEU A 30 -8.81 1.31 -16.00
C LEU A 30 -7.93 1.49 -17.25
N GLU A 31 -8.32 2.38 -18.17
CA GLU A 31 -7.57 2.60 -19.39
C GLU A 31 -6.17 3.16 -19.08
N VAL A 32 -6.08 4.05 -18.09
CA VAL A 32 -4.81 4.59 -17.60
C VAL A 32 -3.95 3.50 -16.95
N ILE A 33 -4.55 2.64 -16.12
CA ILE A 33 -3.87 1.49 -15.51
C ILE A 33 -3.32 0.55 -16.58
N GLN A 34 -4.15 0.16 -17.56
CA GLN A 34 -3.74 -0.74 -18.65
C GLN A 34 -2.57 -0.14 -19.45
N LYS A 35 -2.69 1.12 -19.87
CA LYS A 35 -1.60 1.81 -20.59
C LYS A 35 -0.31 1.88 -19.77
N THR A 36 -0.44 2.13 -18.46
CA THR A 36 0.73 2.19 -17.57
C THR A 36 1.41 0.83 -17.44
N ILE A 37 0.62 -0.23 -17.28
CA ILE A 37 1.12 -1.61 -17.28
C ILE A 37 1.80 -1.94 -18.61
N ASP A 38 1.21 -1.60 -19.75
CA ASP A 38 1.79 -1.84 -21.08
C ASP A 38 3.14 -1.14 -21.26
N ILE A 39 3.26 0.10 -20.77
CA ILE A 39 4.52 0.86 -20.84
C ILE A 39 5.60 0.22 -19.96
N LEU A 40 5.25 -0.16 -18.73
CA LEU A 40 6.21 -0.77 -17.80
C LEU A 40 6.60 -2.20 -18.23
N ALA A 41 5.69 -2.96 -18.83
CA ALA A 41 5.94 -4.30 -19.36
C ALA A 41 6.96 -4.32 -20.50
N GLN A 42 7.13 -3.21 -21.24
CA GLN A 42 8.15 -3.07 -22.28
C GLN A 42 9.57 -2.94 -21.70
N ASN A 43 9.68 -2.40 -20.48
CA ASN A 43 10.96 -2.18 -19.79
C ASN A 43 10.84 -2.63 -18.32
N PRO A 44 10.61 -3.93 -18.07
CA PRO A 44 10.40 -4.46 -16.74
C PRO A 44 11.71 -4.41 -15.93
N LEU A 45 11.60 -4.41 -14.60
CA LEU A 45 12.77 -4.43 -13.70
C LEU A 45 13.56 -5.74 -13.81
N ASP A 46 12.83 -6.85 -13.97
CA ASP A 46 13.35 -8.21 -14.08
C ASP A 46 12.32 -9.11 -14.81
N ASP A 47 12.70 -10.37 -15.05
CA ASP A 47 11.86 -11.34 -15.75
C ASP A 47 10.58 -11.69 -14.96
N GLU A 48 10.64 -11.66 -13.64
CA GLU A 48 9.48 -11.93 -12.76
C GLU A 48 8.46 -10.80 -12.88
N SER A 49 8.90 -9.54 -12.84
CA SER A 49 8.07 -8.36 -13.06
C SER A 49 7.45 -8.38 -14.46
N LYS A 50 8.20 -8.83 -15.48
CA LYS A 50 7.68 -8.97 -16.85
C LYS A 50 6.52 -9.97 -16.92
N LEU A 51 6.70 -11.12 -16.29
CA LEU A 51 5.66 -12.15 -16.21
C LEU A 51 4.45 -11.63 -15.45
N ALA A 52 4.66 -10.96 -14.32
CA ALA A 52 3.61 -10.36 -13.51
C ALA A 52 2.78 -9.33 -14.27
N PHE A 53 3.42 -8.42 -15.01
CA PHE A 53 2.70 -7.48 -15.88
C PHE A 53 1.88 -8.18 -16.96
N THR A 54 2.42 -9.25 -17.56
CA THR A 54 1.70 -10.05 -18.56
C THR A 54 0.46 -10.72 -17.95
N ASN A 55 0.59 -11.27 -16.74
CA ASN A 55 -0.52 -11.88 -16.03
C ASN A 55 -1.58 -10.84 -15.65
N MET A 56 -1.17 -9.67 -15.16
CA MET A 56 -2.08 -8.55 -14.88
C MET A 56 -2.85 -8.13 -16.14
N GLN A 57 -2.19 -8.00 -17.30
CA GLN A 57 -2.87 -7.69 -18.56
C GLN A 57 -3.93 -8.75 -18.91
N ASN A 58 -3.58 -10.03 -18.80
CA ASN A 58 -4.51 -11.13 -19.07
C ASN A 58 -5.74 -11.08 -18.15
N LEU A 59 -5.55 -10.83 -16.85
CA LEU A 59 -6.63 -10.68 -15.87
C LEU A 59 -7.54 -9.50 -16.20
N LEU A 60 -6.96 -8.36 -16.62
CA LEU A 60 -7.74 -7.19 -17.03
C LEU A 60 -8.49 -7.43 -18.35
N ILE A 61 -7.95 -8.23 -19.26
CA ILE A 61 -8.64 -8.61 -20.51
C ILE A 61 -9.82 -9.54 -20.21
N SER A 62 -9.63 -10.54 -19.33
CA SER A 62 -10.68 -11.52 -19.02
C SER A 62 -11.79 -10.97 -18.12
N GLY A 63 -11.42 -10.13 -17.14
CA GLY A 63 -12.31 -9.66 -16.07
C GLY A 63 -12.67 -8.19 -16.10
N GLY A 64 -11.84 -7.37 -16.75
CA GLY A 64 -11.97 -5.93 -16.76
C GLY A 64 -11.90 -5.31 -15.37
N TYR A 65 -12.39 -4.07 -15.29
CA TYR A 65 -12.45 -3.29 -14.06
C TYR A 65 -13.32 -3.96 -12.97
N THR A 66 -14.37 -4.69 -13.37
CA THR A 66 -15.29 -5.31 -12.41
C THR A 66 -14.59 -6.35 -11.54
N LEU A 67 -13.83 -7.28 -12.12
CA LEU A 67 -13.12 -8.29 -11.31
C LEU A 67 -12.01 -7.65 -10.47
N LEU A 68 -11.27 -6.67 -11.00
CA LEU A 68 -10.28 -5.93 -10.21
C LEU A 68 -10.92 -5.24 -9.00
N LYS A 69 -12.10 -4.65 -9.19
CA LYS A 69 -12.87 -4.03 -8.11
C LYS A 69 -13.31 -5.04 -7.06
N GLU A 70 -13.91 -6.14 -7.49
CA GLU A 70 -14.38 -7.20 -6.60
C GLU A 70 -13.23 -7.79 -5.79
N GLU A 71 -12.07 -7.98 -6.41
CA GLU A 71 -10.85 -8.41 -5.74
C GLU A 71 -10.38 -7.38 -4.71
N SER A 72 -10.30 -6.10 -5.08
CA SER A 72 -9.95 -5.01 -4.16
C SER A 72 -10.88 -4.96 -2.94
N ASP A 73 -12.19 -5.01 -3.17
CA ASP A 73 -13.21 -5.04 -2.10
C ASP A 73 -13.01 -6.27 -1.18
N THR A 74 -12.66 -7.42 -1.77
CA THR A 74 -12.46 -8.67 -1.03
C THR A 74 -11.17 -8.67 -0.23
N VAL A 75 -10.08 -8.15 -0.80
CA VAL A 75 -8.74 -8.18 -0.20
C VAL A 75 -8.59 -7.10 0.89
N PHE A 76 -9.14 -5.90 0.69
CA PHE A 76 -8.89 -4.78 1.60
C PHE A 76 -10.05 -4.43 2.52
N PHE A 77 -11.30 -4.72 2.12
CA PHE A 77 -12.47 -4.17 2.82
C PHE A 77 -13.45 -5.22 3.37
N SER A 78 -13.36 -6.47 2.92
CA SER A 78 -14.35 -7.49 3.30
C SER A 78 -14.18 -7.93 4.77
N PRO A 79 -15.24 -7.82 5.60
CA PRO A 79 -15.21 -8.29 6.99
C PRO A 79 -15.30 -9.82 7.09
N TYR A 80 -15.59 -10.50 5.98
CA TYR A 80 -15.74 -11.95 5.90
C TYR A 80 -14.47 -12.65 5.45
N SER A 81 -13.72 -12.01 4.55
CA SER A 81 -12.35 -12.41 4.22
C SER A 81 -11.42 -11.99 5.36
N ALA A 82 -10.16 -12.31 5.18
CA ALA A 82 -9.12 -12.03 6.13
C ALA A 82 -8.40 -10.80 5.55
N PHE A 83 -8.99 -9.61 5.75
CA PHE A 83 -8.59 -8.42 5.01
C PHE A 83 -7.15 -8.01 5.33
N ILE A 84 -6.48 -7.44 4.33
CA ILE A 84 -5.13 -6.89 4.44
C ILE A 84 -5.24 -5.43 4.91
N PRO A 85 -4.64 -5.08 6.06
CA PRO A 85 -4.52 -3.69 6.49
C PRO A 85 -3.74 -2.88 5.45
N VAL A 86 -4.04 -1.58 5.36
CA VAL A 86 -3.48 -0.70 4.33
C VAL A 86 -2.74 0.51 4.89
N THR A 87 -2.60 0.62 6.21
CA THR A 87 -1.99 1.80 6.87
C THR A 87 -0.65 1.46 7.52
N ALA A 88 0.31 2.39 7.44
CA ALA A 88 1.60 2.23 8.12
C ALA A 88 1.40 2.08 9.65
N SER A 89 0.44 2.82 10.23
CA SER A 89 0.11 2.71 11.65
C SER A 89 -0.34 1.29 12.02
N TYR A 90 -1.16 0.62 11.22
CA TYR A 90 -1.57 -0.74 11.55
C TYR A 90 -0.37 -1.68 11.57
N PHE A 91 0.48 -1.64 10.56
CA PHE A 91 1.62 -2.57 10.49
C PHE A 91 2.65 -2.35 11.60
N LEU A 92 2.87 -1.10 12.01
CA LEU A 92 3.94 -0.74 12.94
C LEU A 92 3.45 -0.57 14.39
N GLU A 93 2.15 -0.33 14.60
CA GLU A 93 1.56 -0.01 15.89
C GLU A 93 0.36 -0.90 16.25
N ASN A 94 -0.02 -1.85 15.38
CA ASN A 94 -1.18 -2.74 15.54
C ASN A 94 -2.51 -1.99 15.72
N ARG A 95 -2.61 -0.77 15.20
CA ARG A 95 -3.83 0.05 15.19
C ARG A 95 -3.78 1.08 14.06
N ASP A 96 -4.92 1.39 13.48
CA ASP A 96 -5.05 2.56 12.61
C ASP A 96 -4.95 3.87 13.41
N ASP A 97 -4.73 4.98 12.71
CA ASP A 97 -4.61 6.32 13.30
C ASP A 97 -3.54 6.41 14.41
N GLY A 98 -2.40 5.81 14.11
CA GLY A 98 -1.22 5.74 14.95
C GLY A 98 -0.38 7.02 14.96
N LYS A 99 0.77 6.94 15.64
CA LYS A 99 1.82 7.96 15.58
C LYS A 99 2.38 8.08 14.16
N LYS A 100 2.45 6.99 13.41
CA LYS A 100 2.90 6.96 12.00
C LYS A 100 2.03 7.81 11.10
N ARG A 101 0.72 7.86 11.34
CA ARG A 101 -0.16 8.83 10.68
C ARG A 101 0.24 10.26 10.97
N LEU A 102 0.44 10.63 12.24
CA LEU A 102 0.85 11.98 12.62
C LEU A 102 2.21 12.36 12.00
N GLU A 103 3.14 11.42 11.97
CA GLU A 103 4.45 11.59 11.34
C GLU A 103 4.30 11.87 9.84
N MET A 104 3.48 11.08 9.13
CA MET A 104 3.20 11.30 7.71
C MET A 104 2.46 12.61 7.44
N VAL A 105 1.53 13.02 8.30
CA VAL A 105 0.87 14.34 8.24
C VAL A 105 1.90 15.47 8.31
N ASN A 106 2.89 15.37 9.20
CA ASN A 106 3.94 16.38 9.30
C ASN A 106 4.79 16.47 8.02
N TYR A 107 5.08 15.35 7.38
CA TYR A 107 5.75 15.33 6.07
C TYR A 107 4.91 16.02 4.99
N VAL A 108 3.63 15.69 4.89
CA VAL A 108 2.71 16.37 3.95
C VAL A 108 2.67 17.87 4.23
N LEU A 109 2.56 18.30 5.49
CA LEU A 109 2.54 19.71 5.88
C LEU A 109 3.82 20.46 5.53
N SER A 110 4.97 19.78 5.57
CA SER A 110 6.27 20.34 5.17
C SER A 110 6.44 20.49 3.65
N SER A 111 5.56 19.83 2.87
CA SER A 111 5.50 19.96 1.41
C SER A 111 4.56 21.08 0.95
N ASN A 112 4.49 21.31 -0.36
CA ASN A 112 3.52 22.19 -1.00
C ASN A 112 2.12 21.54 -1.16
N PHE A 113 1.96 20.27 -0.82
CA PHE A 113 0.71 19.52 -1.00
C PHE A 113 -0.09 19.43 0.28
N ARG A 114 -1.41 19.33 0.15
CA ARG A 114 -2.35 19.03 1.24
C ARG A 114 -3.28 17.92 0.78
N ARG A 115 -3.73 17.09 1.72
CA ARG A 115 -4.78 16.11 1.43
C ARG A 115 -6.08 16.84 1.12
N ASP A 116 -6.63 16.58 -0.06
CA ASP A 116 -7.97 17.02 -0.44
C ASP A 116 -8.99 16.06 0.21
N THR A 117 -9.60 16.48 1.31
CA THR A 117 -10.53 15.64 2.08
C THR A 117 -11.86 15.38 1.37
N GLU A 118 -12.16 16.11 0.30
CA GLU A 118 -13.35 15.86 -0.51
C GLU A 118 -13.13 14.69 -1.47
N LYS A 119 -11.89 14.56 -1.99
CA LYS A 119 -11.52 13.54 -2.98
C LYS A 119 -10.87 12.30 -2.37
N PHE A 120 -10.09 12.47 -1.31
CA PHE A 120 -9.38 11.38 -0.64
C PHE A 120 -10.10 10.97 0.63
N LYS A 121 -10.72 9.79 0.59
CA LYS A 121 -11.28 9.13 1.78
C LYS A 121 -10.17 8.55 2.66
N GLU A 122 -9.05 8.15 2.04
CA GLU A 122 -7.91 7.56 2.73
C GLU A 122 -7.13 8.56 3.60
N MET A 123 -6.55 8.04 4.68
CA MET A 123 -5.68 8.80 5.58
C MET A 123 -4.26 8.92 5.02
N GLU A 124 -3.47 9.85 5.56
CA GLU A 124 -2.15 10.18 5.04
C GLU A 124 -1.14 9.03 5.13
N ASP A 125 -1.29 8.10 6.07
CA ASP A 125 -0.45 6.89 6.19
C ASP A 125 -1.01 5.66 5.50
N HIS A 126 -2.10 5.80 4.73
CA HIS A 126 -2.55 4.77 3.80
C HIS A 126 -1.46 4.52 2.76
N VAL A 127 -1.13 3.26 2.48
CA VAL A 127 -0.05 2.85 1.58
C VAL A 127 -0.21 3.48 0.19
N GLY A 128 -1.41 3.48 -0.37
CA GLY A 128 -1.68 4.13 -1.66
C GLY A 128 -1.48 5.64 -1.64
N PHE A 129 -1.80 6.31 -0.51
CA PHE A 129 -1.56 7.75 -0.36
C PHE A 129 -0.05 8.04 -0.28
N ILE A 130 0.69 7.21 0.46
CA ILE A 130 2.15 7.31 0.54
C ILE A 130 2.75 7.15 -0.85
N MET A 131 2.32 6.16 -1.65
CA MET A 131 2.80 5.99 -3.03
C MET A 131 2.54 7.22 -3.89
N LEU A 132 1.34 7.81 -3.81
CA LEU A 132 1.01 9.03 -4.54
C LEU A 132 1.88 10.20 -4.10
N PHE A 133 2.10 10.35 -2.79
CA PHE A 133 2.95 11.40 -2.25
C PHE A 133 4.40 11.24 -2.74
N MET A 134 4.92 10.01 -2.77
CA MET A 134 6.25 9.70 -3.30
C MET A 134 6.36 10.09 -4.78
N GLN A 135 5.36 9.74 -5.61
CA GLN A 135 5.30 10.19 -7.02
C GLN A 135 5.38 11.72 -7.11
N LYS A 136 4.57 12.44 -6.33
CA LYS A 136 4.53 13.91 -6.35
C LYS A 136 5.85 14.54 -5.92
N MET A 137 6.54 13.94 -4.96
CA MET A 137 7.88 14.41 -4.57
C MET A 137 8.91 14.23 -5.69
N ILE A 138 8.84 13.14 -6.46
CA ILE A 138 9.73 12.95 -7.62
C ILE A 138 9.42 13.99 -8.71
N GLU A 139 8.14 14.26 -8.99
CA GLU A 139 7.72 15.25 -9.98
C GLU A 139 8.20 16.68 -9.60
N GLU A 140 8.13 17.03 -8.32
CA GLU A 140 8.69 18.27 -7.78
C GLU A 140 10.23 18.31 -7.90
N GLU A 141 10.93 17.20 -7.62
CA GLU A 141 12.39 17.10 -7.76
C GLU A 141 12.80 17.35 -9.22
N LEU A 142 12.10 16.69 -10.15
CA LEU A 142 12.31 16.86 -11.59
C LEU A 142 12.01 18.29 -12.07
N SER A 143 11.14 19.01 -11.37
CA SER A 143 10.81 20.42 -11.64
C SER A 143 11.79 21.40 -10.96
N GLY A 144 12.82 20.91 -10.25
CA GLY A 144 13.88 21.71 -9.65
C GLY A 144 13.72 22.00 -8.15
N ASN A 145 12.72 21.41 -7.48
CA ASN A 145 12.53 21.59 -6.04
C ASN A 145 13.38 20.60 -5.24
N GLU A 146 14.62 20.96 -4.90
CA GLU A 146 15.55 20.06 -4.21
C GLU A 146 15.06 19.57 -2.84
N LYS A 147 14.22 20.35 -2.14
CA LYS A 147 13.64 19.95 -0.84
C LYS A 147 12.74 18.73 -0.96
N SER A 148 12.10 18.53 -2.11
CA SER A 148 11.24 17.38 -2.35
C SER A 148 12.03 16.06 -2.37
N ALA A 149 13.28 16.07 -2.85
CA ALA A 149 14.14 14.88 -2.85
C ALA A 149 14.52 14.44 -1.44
N GLN A 150 14.80 15.41 -0.56
CA GLN A 150 15.04 15.15 0.86
C GLN A 150 13.79 14.58 1.52
N LEU A 151 12.64 15.24 1.31
CA LEU A 151 11.37 14.83 1.89
C LEU A 151 10.95 13.42 1.43
N LEU A 152 11.15 13.11 0.14
CA LEU A 152 10.95 11.78 -0.41
C LEU A 152 11.78 10.73 0.34
N ARG A 153 13.07 11.00 0.53
CA ARG A 153 13.96 10.06 1.21
C ARG A 153 13.53 9.85 2.66
N GLU A 154 13.15 10.91 3.36
CA GLU A 154 12.68 10.84 4.74
C GLU A 154 11.38 10.03 4.86
N VAL A 155 10.40 10.26 3.97
CA VAL A 155 9.16 9.47 3.93
C VAL A 155 9.46 8.01 3.60
N PHE A 156 10.34 7.73 2.63
CA PHE A 156 10.73 6.36 2.33
C PHE A 156 11.33 5.68 3.56
N VAL A 157 12.32 6.29 4.19
CA VAL A 157 13.06 5.68 5.31
C VAL A 157 12.18 5.49 6.54
N ASN A 158 11.40 6.50 6.91
CA ASN A 158 10.73 6.56 8.21
C ASN A 158 9.29 6.04 8.18
N ILE A 159 8.63 6.12 7.02
CA ILE A 159 7.23 5.71 6.86
C ILE A 159 7.12 4.44 6.03
N LEU A 160 7.58 4.43 4.77
CA LEU A 160 7.29 3.34 3.83
C LEU A 160 8.14 2.07 4.07
N ASN A 161 9.46 2.22 4.06
CA ASN A 161 10.43 1.13 4.18
C ASN A 161 10.23 0.22 5.41
N PRO A 162 9.82 0.73 6.60
CA PRO A 162 9.61 -0.10 7.77
C PRO A 162 8.50 -1.16 7.66
N PHE A 163 7.44 -0.92 6.87
CA PHE A 163 6.30 -1.84 6.79
C PHE A 163 6.07 -2.46 5.41
N ILE A 164 6.64 -1.88 4.35
CA ILE A 164 6.27 -2.25 2.98
C ILE A 164 6.53 -3.71 2.64
N ASP A 165 7.56 -4.34 3.21
CA ASP A 165 7.81 -5.78 2.99
C ASP A 165 6.69 -6.66 3.59
N ASP A 166 6.09 -6.26 4.72
CA ASP A 166 4.97 -6.99 5.33
C ASP A 166 3.70 -6.82 4.52
N PHE A 167 3.45 -5.61 4.03
CA PHE A 167 2.32 -5.34 3.16
C PHE A 167 2.42 -6.15 1.85
N VAL A 168 3.59 -6.13 1.20
CA VAL A 168 3.86 -6.91 -0.01
C VAL A 168 3.73 -8.41 0.26
N GLY A 169 4.27 -8.89 1.38
CA GLY A 169 4.11 -10.29 1.81
C GLY A 169 2.65 -10.68 2.00
N ALA A 170 1.85 -9.82 2.65
CA ALA A 170 0.43 -10.04 2.85
C ALA A 170 -0.33 -10.16 1.53
N LEU A 171 -0.04 -9.29 0.56
CA LEU A 171 -0.65 -9.36 -0.77
C LEU A 171 -0.30 -10.66 -1.49
N TYR A 172 0.94 -11.11 -1.38
CA TYR A 172 1.41 -12.31 -2.07
C TYR A 172 0.79 -13.60 -1.53
N ILE A 173 0.51 -13.67 -0.22
CA ILE A 173 -0.02 -14.88 0.43
C ILE A 173 -1.55 -14.95 0.51
N HIS A 174 -2.24 -13.81 0.31
CA HIS A 174 -3.69 -13.76 0.50
C HIS A 174 -4.41 -14.57 -0.58
N GLU A 175 -5.25 -15.53 -0.17
CA GLU A 175 -5.86 -16.53 -1.08
C GLU A 175 -6.70 -15.92 -2.20
N GLU A 176 -7.34 -14.78 -1.96
CA GLU A 176 -8.20 -14.10 -2.93
C GLU A 176 -7.46 -12.97 -3.68
N SER A 177 -6.14 -12.85 -3.51
CA SER A 177 -5.30 -11.80 -4.13
C SER A 177 -4.70 -12.35 -5.42
N HIS A 178 -5.47 -12.44 -6.50
CA HIS A 178 -4.97 -12.95 -7.78
C HIS A 178 -4.25 -11.86 -8.57
N PHE A 179 -4.90 -10.73 -8.82
CA PHE A 179 -4.28 -9.57 -9.44
C PHE A 179 -3.28 -8.90 -8.50
N TYR A 180 -3.63 -8.79 -7.21
CA TYR A 180 -2.77 -8.15 -6.21
C TYR A 180 -1.54 -8.99 -5.84
N GLN A 181 -1.54 -10.31 -6.06
CA GLN A 181 -0.33 -11.13 -5.96
C GLN A 181 0.68 -10.79 -7.04
N GLU A 182 0.24 -10.52 -8.28
CA GLU A 182 1.13 -10.05 -9.35
C GLU A 182 1.67 -8.65 -9.03
N LEU A 183 0.83 -7.78 -8.46
CA LEU A 183 1.27 -6.49 -7.95
C LEU A 183 2.36 -6.66 -6.87
N ALA A 184 2.22 -7.64 -5.98
CA ALA A 184 3.21 -7.91 -4.93
C ALA A 184 4.58 -8.29 -5.50
N VAL A 185 4.62 -9.09 -6.58
CA VAL A 185 5.87 -9.44 -7.29
C VAL A 185 6.57 -8.18 -7.80
N ILE A 186 5.83 -7.31 -8.49
CA ILE A 186 6.39 -6.06 -9.04
C ILE A 186 6.85 -5.12 -7.92
N MET A 187 6.05 -4.98 -6.86
CA MET A 187 6.39 -4.15 -5.70
C MET A 187 7.64 -4.66 -5.00
N HIS A 188 7.84 -5.98 -4.89
CA HIS A 188 9.03 -6.57 -4.30
C HIS A 188 10.31 -6.10 -5.02
N SER A 189 10.34 -6.25 -6.35
CA SER A 189 11.47 -5.82 -7.19
C SER A 189 11.65 -4.30 -7.15
N PHE A 190 10.56 -3.54 -7.21
CA PHE A 190 10.63 -2.08 -7.14
C PHE A 190 11.19 -1.58 -5.80
N ILE A 191 10.76 -2.14 -4.67
CA ILE A 191 11.26 -1.71 -3.36
C ILE A 191 12.74 -2.06 -3.19
N ALA A 192 13.21 -3.16 -3.76
CA ALA A 192 14.63 -3.49 -3.80
C ALA A 192 15.43 -2.45 -4.62
N LEU A 193 14.93 -2.07 -5.80
CA LEU A 193 15.50 -0.98 -6.60
C LEU A 193 15.52 0.34 -5.82
N GLU A 194 14.42 0.67 -5.16
CA GLU A 194 14.25 1.94 -4.44
C GLU A 194 15.23 2.07 -3.27
N ARG A 195 15.42 0.97 -2.51
CA ARG A 195 16.44 0.86 -1.46
C ARG A 195 17.84 1.09 -2.00
N LEU A 196 18.17 0.48 -3.13
CA LEU A 196 19.46 0.67 -3.80
C LEU A 196 19.65 2.11 -4.26
N TYR A 197 18.62 2.70 -4.87
CA TYR A 197 18.66 4.06 -5.40
C TYR A 197 18.83 5.13 -4.30
N LEU A 198 18.14 4.95 -3.16
CA LEU A 198 18.18 5.89 -2.03
C LEU A 198 19.31 5.63 -1.03
N ASP A 199 20.11 4.58 -1.25
CA ASP A 199 21.11 4.05 -0.32
C ASP A 199 20.51 3.81 1.08
N VAL A 200 19.47 2.99 1.11
CA VAL A 200 18.70 2.64 2.31
C VAL A 200 18.69 1.13 2.47
N LYS A 201 19.07 0.64 3.66
CA LYS A 201 19.03 -0.79 3.96
C LYS A 201 17.60 -1.27 4.22
N LYS A 202 17.36 -2.54 3.90
CA LYS A 202 16.17 -3.25 4.38
C LYS A 202 16.16 -3.23 5.91
N PRO A 203 15.03 -2.91 6.57
CA PRO A 203 14.95 -2.87 8.02
C PRO A 203 15.24 -4.24 8.64
N LEU A 204 15.97 -4.25 9.76
CA LEU A 204 16.16 -5.44 10.57
C LEU A 204 14.93 -5.60 11.47
N LYS A 205 14.27 -6.76 11.42
CA LYS A 205 13.15 -7.04 12.32
C LYS A 205 13.66 -7.71 13.59
N GLU A 206 13.49 -7.03 14.71
CA GLU A 206 13.74 -7.60 16.03
C GLU A 206 12.54 -8.48 16.43
N LYS A 207 12.57 -9.74 15.96
CA LYS A 207 11.65 -10.87 16.27
C LYS A 207 10.33 -10.91 15.48
N GLU A 208 10.00 -12.12 14.98
CA GLU A 208 8.78 -12.48 14.24
C GLU A 208 7.47 -12.24 15.02
N ASP A 209 7.52 -12.18 16.36
CA ASP A 209 6.34 -12.07 17.22
C ASP A 209 5.56 -10.73 17.13
N GLN A 210 6.10 -9.73 16.42
CA GLN A 210 5.46 -8.41 16.25
C GLN A 210 4.92 -8.16 14.84
N ALA A 211 5.09 -9.10 13.91
CA ALA A 211 4.45 -8.96 12.61
C ALA A 211 2.94 -8.81 12.84
N PRO A 212 2.31 -7.76 12.29
CA PRO A 212 0.88 -7.55 12.46
C PRO A 212 0.18 -8.83 12.05
N LYS A 213 -0.82 -9.25 12.83
CA LYS A 213 -1.67 -10.37 12.45
C LYS A 213 -2.40 -9.96 11.18
N VAL A 214 -1.81 -10.27 10.03
CA VAL A 214 -2.53 -10.34 8.77
C VAL A 214 -3.56 -11.42 9.03
N TYR A 215 -4.82 -11.03 9.01
CA TYR A 215 -5.86 -12.03 9.05
C TYR A 215 -5.66 -12.81 7.75
N THR A 216 -5.18 -14.03 7.82
CA THR A 216 -5.41 -15.07 6.80
C THR A 216 -6.40 -16.06 7.41
N LYS A 217 -7.15 -16.83 6.60
CA LYS A 217 -8.17 -17.76 7.15
C LYS A 217 -7.56 -18.73 8.18
N GLU A 218 -6.27 -19.05 8.09
CA GLU A 218 -5.51 -19.85 9.05
C GLU A 218 -5.47 -19.26 10.49
N HIS A 219 -5.67 -17.95 10.65
CA HIS A 219 -5.67 -17.27 11.95
C HIS A 219 -7.06 -17.04 12.56
N LYS A 220 -8.14 -17.52 11.92
CA LYS A 220 -9.47 -17.57 12.57
C LYS A 220 -9.46 -18.66 13.64
N LYS A 221 -9.05 -18.30 14.86
CA LYS A 221 -9.34 -19.12 16.04
C LYS A 221 -10.84 -19.43 16.02
N PRO A 222 -11.26 -20.69 16.24
CA PRO A 222 -12.68 -21.00 16.35
C PRO A 222 -13.30 -20.06 17.38
N ARG A 223 -14.40 -19.40 17.02
CA ARG A 223 -15.11 -18.47 17.91
C ARG A 223 -15.27 -19.17 19.25
N LYS A 224 -14.70 -18.60 20.32
CA LYS A 224 -15.00 -19.08 21.67
C LYS A 224 -16.53 -19.07 21.83
N PRO A 225 -17.13 -20.15 22.38
CA PRO A 225 -18.56 -20.15 22.63
C PRO A 225 -18.93 -18.92 23.44
N LEU A 226 -20.08 -18.31 23.15
CA LEU A 226 -20.57 -17.15 23.91
C LEU A 226 -20.56 -17.53 25.40
N THR A 227 -19.67 -16.93 26.17
CA THR A 227 -19.77 -17.00 27.63
C THR A 227 -21.08 -16.31 28.03
N PRO A 228 -21.96 -16.98 28.79
CA PRO A 228 -23.20 -16.37 29.24
C PRO A 228 -22.87 -15.06 29.98
N ARG A 229 -23.55 -13.98 29.58
CA ARG A 229 -23.37 -12.68 30.24
C ARG A 229 -23.67 -12.85 31.74
N PRO A 230 -22.81 -12.40 32.65
CA PRO A 230 -23.16 -12.36 34.06
C PRO A 230 -24.44 -11.53 34.22
N LYS A 231 -25.41 -12.05 34.99
CA LYS A 231 -26.64 -11.31 35.31
C LYS A 231 -26.23 -10.00 35.96
N LYS A 232 -26.62 -8.87 35.38
CA LYS A 232 -26.48 -7.56 36.03
C LYS A 232 -27.42 -7.57 37.24
N ASN A 233 -26.88 -7.47 38.45
CA ASN A 233 -27.68 -7.04 39.59
C ASN A 233 -28.04 -5.58 39.35
N PHE A 234 -29.32 -5.32 39.15
CA PHE A 234 -29.88 -3.98 38.95
C PHE A 234 -30.29 -3.31 40.26
N GLU A 235 -29.95 -3.90 41.41
CA GLU A 235 -30.25 -3.32 42.72
C GLU A 235 -28.99 -2.69 43.31
N GLU A 236 -29.21 -1.46 43.80
CA GLU A 236 -28.32 -0.59 44.58
C GLU A 236 -27.31 0.28 43.81
N PHE A 237 -27.83 1.36 43.22
CA PHE A 237 -27.35 2.69 43.59
C PHE A 237 -28.53 3.47 44.15
N VAL A 238 -28.73 3.41 45.47
CA VAL A 238 -29.53 4.40 46.19
C VAL A 238 -28.54 5.45 46.68
N LEU A 239 -28.77 6.71 46.28
CA LEU A 239 -27.98 7.89 46.65
C LEU A 239 -27.95 8.13 48.16
#